data_AF-A0A9D4ZC55-F1
#
_entry.id   AF-A0A9D4ZC55-F1
#
_cell.length_a   1.000
_cell.length_b   1.000
_cell.length_c   1.000
_cell.angle_alpha   90.00
_cell.angle_beta   90.00
_cell.angle_gamma   90.00
#
_symmetry.space_group_name_H-M   'P 1'
#
loop_
_entity.id
_entity.type
_entity.pdbx_description
1 polymer ?
#
loop_
_entity_poly.entity_id
_entity_poly.type
_entity_poly.pdbx_seq_one_letter_code
_entity_poly.pdbx_strand_id
1 'polypeptide(L)'
;MVNPRCFLDISIGGEMEGRIVIELYSDVVPRTAENFRALCTGEKGIGKETGCPLHYKGVPFHRIIKGFMIQGGDFSARNGTGGESIYGLKFEDENLNFKHERKGMLSMANAGPNTNGSQFFITTTRTSHLDGKHVVFGRVLKGMGVVRNIEHTPTGDQDCPIEEVLIANCGELQEGEDDGVAGLFSDGDMYPDWPEDLDDKPADCAWWIAAVEAIKSFGNDCFKKGDYKMALRKYRKSLRYFDICREKENIDEGLSEGSCAAEEIAREQSNNLDKMKTQILTNSSACKLKLGDAKGALLDTEFALQNGEGNVKALFRQGQAYMALSDVEAACTSFAKALELEPNDGGIKREFAIAKKKISERREKERKAFAKIFQ
;
A
#
# COMPACT_ATOMS: atom_id res chain seq x y z
N MET A 1 2.57 34.52 3.26
CA MET A 1 3.65 33.58 3.64
C MET A 1 3.30 32.24 3.03
N VAL A 2 4.30 31.46 2.62
CA VAL A 2 4.07 30.10 2.12
C VAL A 2 3.69 29.22 3.31
N ASN A 3 2.69 28.36 3.13
CA ASN A 3 2.25 27.45 4.18
C ASN A 3 3.33 26.38 4.48
N PRO A 4 3.64 26.11 5.76
CA PRO A 4 4.61 25.09 6.15
C PRO A 4 4.21 23.71 5.63
N ARG A 5 5.23 22.91 5.29
CA ARG A 5 5.07 21.51 4.92
C ARG A 5 5.72 20.63 5.98
N CYS A 6 5.03 19.60 6.43
CA CYS A 6 5.55 18.62 7.37
C CYS A 6 5.44 17.21 6.76
N PHE A 7 6.28 16.29 7.23
CA PHE A 7 6.21 14.90 6.82
C PHE A 7 6.04 13.96 8.00
N LEU A 8 5.39 12.82 7.75
CA LEU A 8 5.29 11.68 8.65
C LEU A 8 5.76 10.42 7.90
N ASP A 9 6.88 9.84 8.32
CA ASP A 9 7.31 8.51 7.86
C ASP A 9 6.59 7.44 8.68
N ILE A 10 5.88 6.55 8.01
CA ILE A 10 4.98 5.59 8.64
C ILE A 10 5.60 4.20 8.58
N SER A 11 5.51 3.47 9.69
CA SER A 11 5.74 2.02 9.72
C SER A 11 4.50 1.27 10.15
N ILE A 12 4.24 0.10 9.57
CA ILE A 12 3.17 -0.83 9.95
C ILE A 12 3.82 -2.16 10.34
N GLY A 13 3.55 -2.66 11.54
CA GLY A 13 4.13 -3.92 12.03
C GLY A 13 5.66 -3.90 12.10
N GLY A 14 6.26 -2.71 12.30
CA GLY A 14 7.71 -2.51 12.31
C GLY A 14 8.38 -2.36 10.94
N GLU A 15 7.63 -2.44 9.84
CA GLU A 15 8.14 -2.29 8.48
C GLU A 15 7.82 -0.90 7.94
N MET A 16 8.78 -0.24 7.29
CA MET A 16 8.57 1.08 6.69
C MET A 16 7.56 1.01 5.54
N GLU A 17 6.48 1.78 5.64
CA GLU A 17 5.37 1.79 4.70
C GLU A 17 5.40 2.98 3.74
N GLY A 18 5.90 4.14 4.17
CA GLY A 18 5.98 5.28 3.28
C GLY A 18 5.89 6.60 4.01
N ARG A 19 5.95 7.68 3.23
CA ARG A 19 5.90 9.04 3.74
C ARG A 19 4.55 9.69 3.40
N ILE A 20 3.99 10.41 4.36
CA ILE A 20 2.86 11.32 4.18
C ILE A 20 3.42 12.75 4.24
N VAL A 21 3.16 13.57 3.24
CA VAL A 21 3.53 14.99 3.22
C VAL A 21 2.27 15.83 3.37
N ILE A 22 2.32 16.82 4.26
CA ILE A 22 1.17 17.59 4.73
C ILE A 22 1.45 19.08 4.58
N GLU A 23 0.52 19.81 3.98
CA GLU A 23 0.45 21.27 4.04
C GLU A 23 -0.33 21.72 5.28
N LEU A 24 0.19 22.68 6.02
CA LEU A 24 -0.47 23.28 7.18
C LEU A 24 -0.98 24.69 6.85
N TYR A 25 -2.25 24.96 7.12
CA TYR A 25 -2.92 26.24 6.82
C TYR A 25 -2.55 27.35 7.81
N SER A 26 -1.26 27.66 7.92
CA SER A 26 -0.72 28.68 8.84
C SER A 26 -1.25 30.09 8.57
N ASP A 27 -1.70 30.35 7.35
CA ASP A 27 -2.33 31.60 6.93
C ASP A 27 -3.74 31.79 7.51
N VAL A 28 -4.41 30.71 7.91
CA VAL A 28 -5.78 30.76 8.44
C VAL A 28 -5.89 30.31 9.90
N VAL A 29 -5.10 29.32 10.30
CA VAL A 29 -5.07 28.78 11.67
C VAL A 29 -3.62 28.71 12.19
N PRO A 30 -2.95 29.86 12.36
CA PRO A 30 -1.52 29.93 12.70
C PRO A 30 -1.17 29.20 14.00
N ARG A 31 -2.01 29.26 15.04
CA ARG A 31 -1.73 28.56 16.31
C ARG A 31 -1.86 27.04 16.15
N THR A 32 -2.88 26.60 15.43
CA THR A 32 -3.11 25.16 15.20
C THR A 32 -2.01 24.56 14.32
N ALA A 33 -1.63 25.29 13.27
CA ALA A 33 -0.52 24.91 12.37
C ALA A 33 0.82 24.86 13.11
N GLU A 34 1.17 25.90 13.88
CA GLU A 34 2.43 25.95 14.63
C GLU A 34 2.51 24.84 15.69
N ASN A 35 1.39 24.51 16.35
CA ASN A 35 1.34 23.37 17.27
C ASN A 35 1.74 22.06 16.59
N PHE A 36 1.11 21.75 15.45
CA PHE A 36 1.41 20.51 14.73
C PHE A 36 2.83 20.49 14.16
N ARG A 37 3.29 21.60 13.56
CA ARG A 37 4.65 21.73 13.02
C ARG A 37 5.70 21.49 14.09
N ALA A 38 5.58 22.16 15.24
CA ALA A 38 6.51 22.02 16.35
C ALA A 38 6.48 20.61 16.97
N LEU A 39 5.33 19.94 16.99
CA LEU A 39 5.22 18.53 17.38
C LEU A 39 5.81 17.58 16.33
N CYS A 40 5.90 17.96 15.06
CA CYS A 40 6.65 17.20 14.05
C CYS A 40 8.16 17.35 14.24
N THR A 41 8.66 18.54 14.62
CA THR A 41 10.11 18.78 14.79
C THR A 41 10.63 18.36 16.17
N GLY A 42 9.77 18.34 17.19
CA GLY A 42 10.18 18.07 18.58
C GLY A 42 10.92 19.24 19.24
N GLU A 43 10.96 20.41 18.62
CA GLU A 43 11.81 21.53 19.03
C GLU A 43 11.43 22.16 20.38
N LYS A 44 10.21 21.93 20.87
CA LYS A 44 9.70 22.51 22.13
C LYS A 44 10.07 21.70 23.37
N GLY A 45 10.84 20.62 23.22
CA GLY A 45 11.41 19.87 24.34
C GLY A 45 10.37 19.01 25.06
N ILE A 46 10.36 19.07 26.39
CA ILE A 46 9.51 18.23 27.26
C ILE A 46 8.25 19.01 27.63
N GLY A 47 7.09 18.36 27.46
CA GLY A 47 5.79 18.90 27.84
C GLY A 47 5.64 18.98 29.36
N LYS A 48 5.03 20.06 29.84
CA LYS A 48 4.99 20.37 31.28
C LYS A 48 3.97 19.52 32.03
N GLU A 49 2.89 19.14 31.36
CA GLU A 49 1.78 18.43 31.98
C GLU A 49 1.98 16.91 31.92
N THR A 50 2.55 16.41 30.83
CA THR A 50 2.76 14.97 30.61
C THR A 50 4.16 14.49 31.02
N GLY A 51 5.16 15.39 31.04
CA GLY A 51 6.55 15.02 31.22
C GLY A 51 7.16 14.24 30.04
N CYS A 52 6.45 14.12 28.92
CA CYS A 52 6.89 13.44 27.71
C CYS A 52 7.47 14.45 26.69
N PRO A 53 8.34 14.02 25.77
CA PRO A 53 8.74 14.87 24.64
C PRO A 53 7.53 15.34 23.82
N LEU A 54 7.48 16.64 23.52
CA LEU A 54 6.50 17.25 22.60
C LEU A 54 6.86 16.90 21.15
N HIS A 55 6.75 15.61 20.78
CA HIS A 55 7.23 15.10 19.51
C HIS A 55 6.40 13.89 19.03
N TYR A 56 6.04 13.88 17.74
CA TYR A 56 5.28 12.78 17.12
C TYR A 56 6.12 11.56 16.75
N LYS A 57 7.45 11.63 16.80
CA LYS A 57 8.30 10.47 16.48
C LYS A 57 8.06 9.34 17.48
N GLY A 58 7.72 8.15 16.96
CA GLY A 58 7.38 6.95 17.72
C GLY A 58 5.92 6.90 18.20
N VAL A 59 5.09 7.87 17.82
CA VAL A 59 3.70 7.94 18.27
C VAL A 59 2.80 7.07 17.39
N PRO A 60 1.89 6.26 17.96
CA PRO A 60 1.02 5.41 17.19
C PRO A 60 -0.22 6.14 16.66
N PHE A 61 -0.73 5.63 15.54
CA PHE A 61 -2.14 5.77 15.20
C PHE A 61 -2.93 4.76 16.03
N HIS A 62 -3.58 5.24 17.09
CA HIS A 62 -4.22 4.40 18.10
C HIS A 62 -5.70 4.11 17.78
N ARG A 63 -6.27 4.76 16.76
CA ARG A 63 -7.66 4.57 16.36
C ARG A 63 -7.85 4.76 14.86
N ILE A 64 -8.33 3.73 14.17
CA ILE A 64 -8.47 3.69 12.71
C ILE A 64 -9.86 3.20 12.36
N ILE A 65 -10.64 4.01 11.63
CA ILE A 65 -11.99 3.63 11.20
C ILE A 65 -12.04 3.69 9.68
N LYS A 66 -12.15 2.51 9.06
CA LYS A 66 -12.26 2.37 7.61
C LYS A 66 -13.47 3.13 7.08
N GLY A 67 -13.26 3.92 6.02
CA GLY A 67 -14.28 4.77 5.43
C GLY A 67 -14.59 6.02 6.27
N PHE A 68 -13.74 6.38 7.22
CA PHE A 68 -13.92 7.57 8.05
C PHE A 68 -12.61 8.35 8.24
N MET A 69 -11.70 7.89 9.10
CA MET A 69 -10.48 8.61 9.48
C MET A 69 -9.44 7.70 10.14
N ILE A 70 -8.19 8.20 10.19
CA ILE A 70 -7.10 7.63 10.98
C ILE A 70 -6.68 8.67 12.03
N GLN A 71 -6.58 8.27 13.30
CA GLN A 71 -6.32 9.18 14.42
C GLN A 71 -5.03 8.79 15.16
N GLY A 72 -4.23 9.80 15.47
CA GLY A 72 -2.94 9.67 16.16
C GLY A 72 -2.66 10.88 17.06
N GLY A 73 -1.40 11.05 17.45
CA GLY A 73 -0.93 12.23 18.17
C GLY A 73 -1.04 12.19 19.70
N ASP A 74 -1.48 11.06 20.29
CA ASP A 74 -1.35 10.82 21.72
C ASP A 74 0.05 10.28 22.03
N PHE A 75 0.99 11.19 22.28
CA PHE A 75 2.39 10.82 22.55
C PHE A 75 2.64 10.37 24.00
N SER A 76 1.71 10.60 24.92
CA SER A 76 1.92 10.32 26.35
C SER A 76 1.26 9.01 26.77
N ALA A 77 -0.04 8.84 26.53
CA ALA A 77 -0.78 7.63 26.90
C ALA A 77 -0.91 6.63 25.75
N ARG A 78 -0.67 7.07 24.50
CA ARG A 78 -0.65 6.25 23.30
C ARG A 78 -1.96 5.50 23.00
N ASN A 79 -3.09 5.95 23.55
CA ASN A 79 -4.39 5.26 23.47
C ASN A 79 -5.60 6.19 23.30
N GLY A 80 -5.36 7.49 23.12
CA GLY A 80 -6.40 8.51 22.93
C GLY A 80 -6.77 9.26 24.22
N THR A 81 -6.24 8.88 25.38
CA THR A 81 -6.54 9.55 26.66
C THR A 81 -5.55 10.65 27.03
N GLY A 82 -4.43 10.76 26.32
CA GLY A 82 -3.33 11.68 26.63
C GLY A 82 -3.10 12.78 25.59
N GLY A 83 -1.85 13.27 25.59
CA GLY A 83 -1.37 14.36 24.76
C GLY A 83 -1.56 15.75 25.38
N GLU A 84 -0.69 16.67 25.02
CA GLU A 84 -0.77 18.10 25.34
C GLU A 84 -0.26 18.92 24.16
N SER A 85 -0.66 20.18 24.07
CA SER A 85 -0.17 21.10 23.03
C SER A 85 1.15 21.75 23.44
N ILE A 86 1.81 22.40 22.49
CA ILE A 86 2.99 23.24 22.80
C ILE A 86 2.66 24.47 23.67
N TYR A 87 1.37 24.77 23.86
CA TYR A 87 0.86 25.89 24.64
C TYR A 87 0.38 25.48 26.05
N GLY A 88 0.48 24.19 26.40
CA GLY A 88 -0.07 23.59 27.62
C GLY A 88 -1.07 22.47 27.31
N LEU A 89 -1.80 21.99 28.32
CA LEU A 89 -2.67 20.81 28.17
C LEU A 89 -3.68 20.94 27.02
N LYS A 90 -4.31 22.12 26.88
CA LYS A 90 -5.36 22.40 25.90
C LYS A 90 -5.25 23.82 25.34
N PHE A 91 -5.75 24.03 24.11
CA PHE A 91 -5.94 25.34 23.51
C PHE A 91 -7.27 25.47 22.73
N GLU A 92 -7.65 26.70 22.43
CA GLU A 92 -8.94 27.09 21.84
C GLU A 92 -9.10 26.65 20.38
N ASP A 93 -10.36 26.57 19.92
CA ASP A 93 -10.70 26.37 18.51
C ASP A 93 -10.46 27.67 17.72
N GLU A 94 -9.54 27.64 16.75
CA GLU A 94 -9.11 28.86 16.04
C GLU A 94 -10.03 29.22 14.85
N ASN A 95 -10.41 28.24 14.02
CA ASN A 95 -11.36 28.43 12.92
C ASN A 95 -12.14 27.14 12.61
N LEU A 96 -13.47 27.22 12.71
CA LEU A 96 -14.38 26.10 12.48
C LEU A 96 -15.18 26.22 11.16
N ASN A 97 -14.85 27.20 10.31
CA ASN A 97 -15.56 27.45 9.05
C ASN A 97 -15.11 26.51 7.92
N PHE A 98 -13.89 25.98 7.99
CA PHE A 98 -13.43 24.99 7.04
C PHE A 98 -14.17 23.67 7.25
N LYS A 99 -14.66 23.12 6.14
CA LYS A 99 -15.43 21.88 6.12
C LYS A 99 -14.55 20.69 5.80
N HIS A 100 -14.94 19.52 6.29
CA HIS A 100 -14.28 18.25 6.01
C HIS A 100 -14.79 17.67 4.68
N GLU A 101 -14.56 18.39 3.58
CA GLU A 101 -15.24 18.15 2.31
C GLU A 101 -14.69 16.96 1.51
N ARG A 102 -13.49 16.48 1.83
CA ARG A 102 -12.77 15.47 1.05
C ARG A 102 -11.86 14.61 1.92
N LYS A 103 -11.32 13.54 1.32
CA LYS A 103 -10.22 12.73 1.88
C LYS A 103 -8.94 13.55 2.00
N GLY A 104 -8.08 13.20 2.95
CA GLY A 104 -6.77 13.81 3.17
C GLY A 104 -6.82 15.13 3.92
N MET A 105 -7.94 15.49 4.55
CA MET A 105 -8.02 16.69 5.38
C MET A 105 -7.44 16.38 6.76
N LEU A 106 -6.56 17.24 7.26
CA LEU A 106 -5.97 17.14 8.58
C LEU A 106 -6.74 18.02 9.56
N SER A 107 -7.16 17.44 10.70
CA SER A 107 -8.05 18.10 11.66
C SER A 107 -7.76 17.69 13.10
N MET A 108 -8.06 18.59 14.06
CA MET A 108 -7.80 18.38 15.48
C MET A 108 -8.81 17.41 16.10
N ALA A 109 -8.32 16.41 16.84
CA ALA A 109 -9.18 15.66 17.75
C ALA A 109 -9.37 16.47 19.04
N ASN A 110 -10.59 16.45 19.59
CA ASN A 110 -10.94 17.17 20.82
C ASN A 110 -12.00 16.39 21.62
N ALA A 111 -12.23 16.82 22.86
CA ALA A 111 -13.24 16.28 23.79
C ALA A 111 -14.37 17.30 24.04
N GLY A 112 -14.68 18.12 23.03
CA GLY A 112 -15.58 19.27 23.13
C GLY A 112 -14.90 20.60 22.79
N PRO A 113 -15.65 21.72 22.80
CA PRO A 113 -15.13 23.02 22.40
C PRO A 113 -13.87 23.43 23.17
N ASN A 114 -12.89 24.00 22.48
CA ASN A 114 -11.65 24.53 23.05
C ASN A 114 -10.79 23.51 23.83
N THR A 115 -10.81 22.24 23.39
CA THR A 115 -10.01 21.17 24.02
C THR A 115 -8.99 20.53 23.07
N ASN A 116 -8.44 21.34 22.17
CA ASN A 116 -7.38 20.92 21.25
C ASN A 116 -6.08 20.65 22.03
N GLY A 117 -5.42 19.53 21.75
CA GLY A 117 -4.13 19.15 22.36
C GLY A 117 -3.10 18.83 21.28
N SER A 118 -2.58 17.60 21.30
CA SER A 118 -1.71 17.08 20.24
C SER A 118 -2.38 16.06 19.32
N GLN A 119 -3.55 15.54 19.69
CA GLN A 119 -4.22 14.52 18.90
C GLN A 119 -4.84 15.11 17.64
N PHE A 120 -4.72 14.37 16.54
CA PHE A 120 -5.21 14.76 15.23
C PHE A 120 -5.79 13.56 14.50
N PHE A 121 -6.56 13.82 13.45
CA PHE A 121 -6.97 12.79 12.50
C PHE A 121 -6.81 13.25 11.05
N ILE A 122 -6.59 12.29 10.17
CA ILE A 122 -6.60 12.48 8.72
C ILE A 122 -7.85 11.79 8.18
N THR A 123 -8.69 12.54 7.47
CA THR A 123 -9.92 12.00 6.88
C THR A 123 -9.61 11.07 5.72
N THR A 124 -10.36 9.98 5.58
CA THR A 124 -10.27 9.07 4.42
C THR A 124 -11.48 9.19 3.49
N THR A 125 -12.49 9.96 3.90
CA THR A 125 -13.68 10.32 3.12
C THR A 125 -14.13 11.73 3.47
N ARG A 126 -15.25 12.19 2.91
CA ARG A 126 -15.95 13.41 3.34
C ARG A 126 -16.65 13.17 4.69
N THR A 127 -16.43 14.05 5.67
CA THR A 127 -16.93 13.86 7.05
C THR A 127 -17.67 15.09 7.59
N SER A 128 -18.75 15.50 6.91
CA SER A 128 -19.48 16.75 7.23
C SER A 128 -20.11 16.81 8.61
N HIS A 129 -20.28 15.68 9.29
CA HIS A 129 -20.79 15.64 10.68
C HIS A 129 -19.79 16.18 11.72
N LEU A 130 -18.54 16.40 11.30
CA LEU A 130 -17.44 17.01 12.07
C LEU A 130 -17.33 18.53 11.83
N ASP A 131 -18.03 19.07 10.83
CA ASP A 131 -18.01 20.49 10.51
C ASP A 131 -18.54 21.31 11.71
N GLY A 132 -17.89 22.45 11.99
CA GLY A 132 -18.24 23.28 13.15
C GLY A 132 -17.81 22.71 14.51
N LYS A 133 -17.12 21.56 14.55
CA LYS A 133 -16.72 20.89 15.80
C LYS A 133 -15.22 20.63 15.92
N HIS A 134 -14.53 20.43 14.79
CA HIS A 134 -13.10 20.14 14.74
C HIS A 134 -12.41 21.12 13.80
N VAL A 135 -11.28 21.69 14.25
CA VAL A 135 -10.49 22.64 13.47
C VAL A 135 -9.77 21.89 12.37
N VAL A 136 -10.14 22.15 11.12
CA VAL A 136 -9.37 21.72 9.95
C VAL A 136 -8.18 22.66 9.79
N PHE A 137 -6.97 22.11 9.77
CA PHE A 137 -5.74 22.90 9.80
C PHE A 137 -4.69 22.49 8.77
N GLY A 138 -5.01 21.55 7.88
CA GLY A 138 -4.13 21.19 6.79
C GLY A 138 -4.73 20.17 5.84
N ARG A 139 -3.89 19.69 4.93
CA ARG A 139 -4.21 18.58 4.03
C ARG A 139 -2.96 17.80 3.66
N VAL A 140 -3.18 16.53 3.31
CA VAL A 140 -2.16 15.69 2.69
C VAL A 140 -1.92 16.16 1.25
N LEU A 141 -0.66 16.45 0.92
CA LEU A 141 -0.18 16.76 -0.43
C LEU A 141 0.28 15.50 -1.17
N LYS A 142 1.03 14.63 -0.47
CA LYS A 142 1.58 13.38 -1.01
C LYS A 142 1.42 12.24 -0.02
N GLY A 143 1.39 11.01 -0.50
CA GLY A 143 1.30 9.83 0.37
C GLY A 143 -0.13 9.51 0.81
N MET A 144 -1.15 9.95 0.07
CA MET A 144 -2.52 9.52 0.36
C MET A 144 -2.71 8.01 0.25
N GLY A 145 -1.90 7.33 -0.57
CA GLY A 145 -1.89 5.89 -0.61
C GLY A 145 -1.35 5.24 0.67
N VAL A 146 -0.41 5.87 1.38
CA VAL A 146 0.03 5.45 2.72
C VAL A 146 -1.11 5.59 3.72
N VAL A 147 -1.83 6.72 3.69
CA VAL A 147 -3.04 6.92 4.51
C VAL A 147 -4.08 5.82 4.25
N ARG A 148 -4.27 5.42 2.98
CA ARG A 148 -5.17 4.31 2.62
C ARG A 148 -4.68 2.96 3.13
N ASN A 149 -3.38 2.72 3.12
CA ASN A 149 -2.83 1.48 3.65
C ASN A 149 -3.02 1.40 5.18
N ILE A 150 -2.82 2.51 5.91
CA ILE A 150 -3.18 2.62 7.33
C ILE A 150 -4.67 2.33 7.53
N GLU A 151 -5.55 2.97 6.76
CA GLU A 151 -7.01 2.77 6.85
C GLU A 151 -7.44 1.29 6.68
N HIS A 152 -6.69 0.52 5.90
CA HIS A 152 -7.00 -0.88 5.59
C HIS A 152 -6.34 -1.89 6.54
N THR A 153 -5.58 -1.43 7.54
CA THR A 153 -5.04 -2.34 8.56
C THR A 153 -6.19 -2.95 9.37
N PRO A 154 -6.13 -4.26 9.71
CA PRO A 154 -7.10 -4.88 10.60
C PRO A 154 -7.12 -4.18 11.97
N THR A 155 -8.32 -3.95 12.50
CA THR A 155 -8.54 -3.34 13.82
C THR A 155 -9.22 -4.31 14.77
N GLY A 156 -8.89 -4.22 16.06
CA GLY A 156 -9.52 -4.93 17.15
C GLY A 156 -10.46 -4.02 17.94
N ASP A 157 -10.47 -4.20 19.27
CA ASP A 157 -11.30 -3.43 20.17
C ASP A 157 -11.03 -1.93 20.08
N GLN A 158 -12.09 -1.12 20.21
CA GLN A 158 -12.03 0.36 20.16
C GLN A 158 -11.41 0.93 18.88
N ASP A 159 -11.50 0.18 17.77
CA ASP A 159 -10.92 0.57 16.47
C ASP A 159 -9.37 0.68 16.50
N CYS A 160 -8.72 0.04 17.48
CA CYS A 160 -7.26 0.03 17.60
C CYS A 160 -6.66 -0.96 16.58
N PRO A 161 -5.62 -0.61 15.80
CA PRO A 161 -5.01 -1.53 14.86
C PRO A 161 -4.35 -2.73 15.55
N ILE A 162 -4.50 -3.92 14.95
CA ILE A 162 -3.91 -5.17 15.46
C ILE A 162 -2.38 -5.14 15.33
N GLU A 163 -1.89 -4.66 14.19
CA GLU A 163 -0.46 -4.39 13.98
C GLU A 163 -0.17 -2.94 14.33
N GLU A 164 0.96 -2.68 15.00
CA GLU A 164 1.31 -1.33 15.41
C GLU A 164 1.57 -0.44 14.18
N VAL A 165 0.83 0.67 14.08
CA VAL A 165 1.03 1.71 13.07
C VAL A 165 1.69 2.91 13.75
N LEU A 166 2.95 3.21 13.41
CA LEU A 166 3.75 4.26 14.04
C LEU A 166 4.14 5.35 13.05
N ILE A 167 4.25 6.57 13.58
CA ILE A 167 5.04 7.65 12.98
C ILE A 167 6.51 7.35 13.29
N ALA A 168 7.19 6.59 12.45
CA ALA A 168 8.58 6.18 12.63
C ALA A 168 9.55 7.38 12.65
N ASN A 169 9.25 8.41 11.86
CA ASN A 169 9.98 9.67 11.84
C ASN A 169 9.05 10.80 11.39
N CYS A 170 9.37 12.04 11.74
CA CYS A 170 8.61 13.21 11.32
C CYS A 170 9.49 14.46 11.34
N GLY A 171 9.02 15.52 10.70
CA GLY A 171 9.71 16.80 10.67
C GLY A 171 9.03 17.81 9.76
N GLU A 172 9.69 18.95 9.61
CA GLU A 172 9.33 20.03 8.69
C GLU A 172 10.20 19.94 7.43
N LEU A 173 9.60 20.19 6.26
CA LEU A 173 10.30 20.30 4.98
C LEU A 173 10.51 21.77 4.65
N GLN A 174 11.77 22.14 4.37
CA GLN A 174 12.08 23.51 3.95
C GLN A 174 11.59 23.78 2.52
N GLU A 175 11.53 25.05 2.15
CA GLU A 175 11.19 25.45 0.79
C GLU A 175 12.25 24.94 -0.19
N GLY A 176 11.81 24.27 -1.26
CA GLY A 176 12.70 23.66 -2.26
C GLY A 176 13.32 22.32 -1.87
N GLU A 177 13.12 21.84 -0.64
CA GLU A 177 13.48 20.46 -0.28
C GLU A 177 12.58 19.45 -1.00
N ASP A 178 13.18 18.33 -1.40
CA ASP A 178 12.49 17.18 -1.93
C ASP A 178 11.53 16.59 -0.90
N ASP A 179 10.33 16.23 -1.35
CA ASP A 179 9.29 15.68 -0.48
C ASP A 179 9.71 14.33 0.14
N GLY A 180 10.68 13.62 -0.46
CA GLY A 180 11.21 12.34 0.02
C GLY A 180 10.22 11.18 -0.12
N VAL A 181 9.23 11.32 -1.01
CA VAL A 181 8.27 10.26 -1.36
C VAL A 181 8.84 9.27 -2.38
N ALA A 182 9.87 9.69 -3.12
CA ALA A 182 10.74 8.86 -3.95
C ALA A 182 12.04 8.56 -3.19
N GLY A 183 12.66 7.40 -3.43
CA GLY A 183 13.96 7.07 -2.84
C GLY A 183 13.97 6.80 -1.34
N LEU A 184 12.81 6.74 -0.67
CA LEU A 184 12.68 6.51 0.79
C LEU A 184 13.45 5.28 1.28
N PHE A 185 13.53 4.23 0.45
CA PHE A 185 14.19 2.96 0.77
C PHE A 185 15.69 2.93 0.41
N SER A 186 16.22 4.01 -0.17
CA SER A 186 17.63 4.11 -0.59
C SER A 186 18.11 2.95 -1.48
N ASP A 187 17.21 2.40 -2.29
CA ASP A 187 17.44 1.23 -3.16
C ASP A 187 17.64 1.59 -4.64
N GLY A 188 17.71 2.89 -4.95
CA GLY A 188 17.87 3.44 -6.30
C GLY A 188 16.56 3.64 -7.06
N ASP A 189 15.41 3.22 -6.50
CA ASP A 189 14.10 3.46 -7.09
C ASP A 189 13.61 4.89 -6.79
N MET A 190 13.69 5.74 -7.81
CA MET A 190 13.32 7.16 -7.72
C MET A 190 11.87 7.44 -8.14
N TYR A 191 11.06 6.41 -8.37
CA TYR A 191 9.63 6.60 -8.60
C TYR A 191 8.91 6.71 -7.24
N PRO A 192 7.92 7.60 -7.05
CA PRO A 192 7.07 7.55 -5.87
C PRO A 192 6.29 6.22 -5.81
N ASP A 193 6.02 5.72 -4.61
CA ASP A 193 5.27 4.45 -4.43
C ASP A 193 3.86 4.49 -5.04
N TRP A 194 3.26 5.68 -5.07
CA TRP A 194 1.97 5.95 -5.68
C TRP A 194 2.17 6.90 -6.87
N PRO A 195 1.80 6.52 -8.09
CA PRO A 195 2.06 7.35 -9.27
C PRO A 195 1.32 8.70 -9.25
N GLU A 196 0.25 8.83 -8.46
CA GLU A 196 -0.43 10.11 -8.24
C GLU A 196 0.47 11.14 -7.56
N ASP A 197 1.46 10.69 -6.81
CA ASP A 197 2.44 11.51 -6.09
C ASP A 197 3.59 12.00 -6.99
N LEU A 198 3.64 11.63 -8.28
CA LEU A 198 4.54 12.26 -9.24
C LEU A 198 4.18 13.75 -9.40
N ASP A 199 5.18 14.62 -9.34
CA ASP A 199 5.01 16.06 -9.60
C ASP A 199 4.61 16.29 -11.05
N ASP A 200 5.44 15.80 -11.97
CA ASP A 200 5.17 15.83 -13.40
C ASP A 200 4.65 14.46 -13.85
N LYS A 201 3.49 14.45 -14.51
CA LYS A 201 2.87 13.23 -15.06
C LYS A 201 3.01 13.24 -16.58
N PRO A 202 3.94 12.47 -17.15
CA PRO A 202 4.18 12.48 -18.59
C PRO A 202 2.93 12.07 -19.36
N ALA A 203 2.68 12.77 -20.47
CA ALA A 203 1.58 12.41 -21.38
C ALA A 203 1.93 11.16 -22.19
N ASP A 204 3.20 11.00 -22.56
CA ASP A 204 3.72 9.92 -23.39
C ASP A 204 3.66 8.56 -22.66
N CYS A 205 2.95 7.60 -23.26
CA CYS A 205 2.85 6.22 -22.79
C CYS A 205 4.23 5.56 -22.64
N ALA A 206 5.20 5.85 -23.52
CA ALA A 206 6.51 5.21 -23.50
C ALA A 206 7.28 5.44 -22.19
N TRP A 207 7.10 6.62 -21.57
CA TRP A 207 7.69 6.91 -20.26
C TRP A 207 7.12 6.00 -19.16
N TRP A 208 5.81 5.77 -19.17
CA TRP A 208 5.14 4.89 -18.21
C TRP A 208 5.57 3.44 -18.39
N ILE A 209 5.72 2.98 -19.64
CA ILE A 209 6.27 1.65 -19.94
C ILE A 209 7.67 1.51 -19.33
N ALA A 210 8.55 2.48 -19.56
CA ALA A 210 9.91 2.47 -19.01
C ALA A 210 9.91 2.45 -17.47
N ALA A 211 9.01 3.22 -16.83
CA ALA A 211 8.85 3.22 -15.38
C ALA A 211 8.41 1.84 -14.86
N VAL A 212 7.41 1.21 -15.49
CA VAL A 212 6.92 -0.14 -15.11
C VAL A 212 8.06 -1.15 -15.20
N GLU A 213 8.83 -1.13 -16.28
CA GLU A 213 9.97 -2.03 -16.49
C GLU A 213 11.08 -1.82 -15.46
N ALA A 214 11.44 -0.57 -15.18
CA ALA A 214 12.44 -0.23 -14.18
C ALA A 214 12.03 -0.73 -12.78
N ILE A 215 10.78 -0.43 -12.36
CA ILE A 215 10.25 -0.86 -11.06
C ILE A 215 10.19 -2.39 -10.97
N LYS A 216 9.75 -3.07 -12.03
CA LYS A 216 9.79 -4.54 -12.11
C LYS A 216 11.22 -5.08 -11.97
N SER A 217 12.21 -4.41 -12.57
CA SER A 217 13.62 -4.80 -12.46
C SER A 217 14.13 -4.71 -11.03
N PHE A 218 13.82 -3.62 -10.31
CA PHE A 218 14.14 -3.52 -8.87
C PHE A 218 13.52 -4.67 -8.07
N GLY A 219 12.27 -5.03 -8.37
CA GLY A 219 11.62 -6.21 -7.77
C GLY A 219 12.35 -7.52 -8.05
N ASN A 220 12.84 -7.71 -9.28
CA ASN A 220 13.64 -8.89 -9.65
C ASN A 220 14.95 -8.95 -8.84
N ASP A 221 15.60 -7.81 -8.61
CA ASP A 221 16.86 -7.75 -7.89
C ASP A 221 16.66 -8.00 -6.39
N CYS A 222 15.60 -7.47 -5.78
CA CYS A 222 15.19 -7.84 -4.42
C CYS A 222 14.91 -9.35 -4.31
N PHE A 223 14.21 -9.92 -5.30
CA PHE A 223 13.89 -11.35 -5.31
C PHE A 223 15.16 -12.22 -5.34
N LYS A 224 16.14 -11.87 -6.19
CA LYS A 224 17.43 -12.58 -6.28
C LYS A 224 18.21 -12.53 -4.95
N LYS A 225 18.09 -11.42 -4.21
CA LYS A 225 18.70 -11.24 -2.88
C LYS A 225 17.96 -11.98 -1.77
N GLY A 226 16.80 -12.57 -2.05
CA GLY A 226 15.95 -13.24 -1.07
C GLY A 226 15.05 -12.30 -0.26
N ASP A 227 15.03 -11.00 -0.58
CA ASP A 227 14.11 -10.04 0.02
C ASP A 227 12.76 -10.08 -0.71
N TYR A 228 11.98 -11.10 -0.38
CA TYR A 228 10.68 -11.33 -1.01
C TYR A 228 9.63 -10.28 -0.62
N LYS A 229 9.76 -9.64 0.54
CA LYS A 229 8.85 -8.56 0.98
C LYS A 229 9.04 -7.33 0.10
N MET A 230 10.29 -6.87 -0.05
CA MET A 230 10.58 -5.73 -0.92
C MET A 230 10.30 -6.06 -2.39
N ALA A 231 10.62 -7.28 -2.85
CA ALA A 231 10.28 -7.72 -4.20
C ALA A 231 8.77 -7.61 -4.47
N LEU A 232 7.93 -8.12 -3.56
CA LEU A 232 6.48 -8.02 -3.66
C LEU A 232 6.00 -6.56 -3.67
N ARG A 233 6.58 -5.70 -2.83
CA ARG A 233 6.30 -4.26 -2.79
C ARG A 233 6.57 -3.60 -4.14
N LYS A 234 7.71 -3.90 -4.77
CA LYS A 234 8.06 -3.38 -6.11
C LYS A 234 7.14 -3.93 -7.20
N TYR A 235 6.79 -5.21 -7.18
CA TYR A 235 5.84 -5.74 -8.18
C TYR A 235 4.44 -5.12 -8.05
N ARG A 236 3.94 -4.90 -6.82
CA ARG A 236 2.68 -4.17 -6.60
C ARG A 236 2.75 -2.73 -7.08
N LYS A 237 3.88 -2.06 -6.85
CA LYS A 237 4.14 -0.71 -7.39
C LYS A 237 4.16 -0.70 -8.92
N SER A 238 4.84 -1.67 -9.53
CA SER A 238 4.89 -1.84 -10.98
C SER A 238 3.49 -2.03 -11.57
N LEU A 239 2.60 -2.79 -10.90
CA LEU A 239 1.19 -2.90 -11.30
C LEU A 239 0.42 -1.57 -11.20
N ARG A 240 0.64 -0.76 -10.16
CA ARG A 240 0.00 0.57 -10.05
C ARG A 240 0.40 1.50 -11.20
N TYR A 241 1.68 1.49 -11.59
CA TYR A 241 2.16 2.26 -12.74
C TYR A 241 1.63 1.68 -14.06
N PHE A 242 1.48 0.35 -14.14
CA PHE A 242 0.92 -0.32 -15.30
C PHE A 242 -0.55 0.06 -15.55
N ASP A 243 -1.35 0.23 -14.49
CA ASP A 243 -2.75 0.63 -14.64
C ASP A 243 -2.87 1.99 -15.34
N ILE A 244 -2.02 2.96 -14.98
CA ILE A 244 -1.95 4.27 -15.68
C ILE A 244 -1.41 4.11 -17.10
N CYS A 245 -0.40 3.26 -17.30
CA CYS A 245 0.14 2.97 -18.62
C CYS A 245 -0.95 2.50 -19.59
N ARG A 246 -1.85 1.61 -19.13
CA ARG A 246 -2.98 1.12 -19.93
C ARG A 246 -4.03 2.19 -20.20
N GLU A 247 -4.31 3.07 -19.24
CA GLU A 247 -5.19 4.21 -19.49
C GLU A 247 -4.63 5.14 -20.58
N LYS A 248 -3.31 5.38 -20.58
CA LYS A 248 -2.64 6.22 -21.58
C LYS A 248 -2.62 5.61 -22.97
N GLU A 249 -2.31 4.32 -23.06
CA GLU A 249 -2.31 3.59 -24.34
C GLU A 249 -3.70 3.62 -25.00
N ASN A 250 -4.77 3.37 -24.24
CA ASN A 250 -6.14 3.43 -24.78
C ASN A 250 -6.49 4.82 -25.35
N ILE A 251 -5.90 5.89 -24.81
CA ILE A 251 -6.07 7.25 -25.33
C ILE A 251 -5.30 7.40 -26.66
N ASP A 252 -4.08 6.89 -26.74
CA ASP A 252 -3.26 6.93 -27.95
C ASP A 252 -3.85 6.08 -29.09
N GLU A 253 -4.43 4.91 -28.77
CA GLU A 253 -5.14 4.07 -29.75
C GLU A 253 -6.30 4.83 -30.42
N GLY A 254 -7.11 5.54 -29.64
CA GLY A 254 -8.23 6.34 -30.16
C GLY A 254 -7.81 7.49 -31.08
N LEU A 255 -6.55 7.93 -31.00
CA LEU A 255 -5.97 8.94 -31.90
C LEU A 255 -5.33 8.33 -33.16
N SER A 256 -5.08 7.01 -33.16
CA SER A 256 -4.38 6.28 -34.21
C SER A 256 -5.30 5.69 -35.30
N GLU A 257 -6.62 5.86 -35.19
CA GLU A 257 -7.59 5.42 -36.20
C GLU A 257 -7.32 6.10 -37.56
N GLY A 258 -6.91 5.31 -38.56
CA GLY A 258 -6.78 5.83 -39.93
C GLY A 258 -5.76 5.14 -40.85
N SER A 259 -4.86 4.28 -40.35
CA SER A 259 -3.99 3.47 -41.22
C SER A 259 -3.68 2.08 -40.66
N CYS A 260 -3.63 1.08 -41.55
CA CYS A 260 -3.38 -0.32 -41.20
C CYS A 260 -2.04 -0.54 -40.47
N ALA A 261 -1.00 0.24 -40.79
CA ALA A 261 0.30 0.16 -40.14
C ALA A 261 0.27 0.69 -38.69
N ALA A 262 -0.49 1.75 -38.42
CA ALA A 262 -0.64 2.28 -37.06
C ALA A 262 -1.42 1.29 -36.16
N GLU A 263 -2.46 0.66 -36.70
CA GLU A 263 -3.23 -0.37 -35.98
C GLU A 263 -2.38 -1.61 -35.64
N GLU A 264 -1.48 -2.01 -36.53
CA GLU A 264 -0.59 -3.16 -36.29
C GLU A 264 0.41 -2.87 -35.17
N ILE A 265 1.01 -1.67 -35.17
CA ILE A 265 1.92 -1.21 -34.11
C ILE A 265 1.19 -1.14 -32.76
N ALA A 266 -0.02 -0.57 -32.73
CA ALA A 266 -0.83 -0.50 -31.52
C ALA A 266 -1.15 -1.89 -30.96
N ARG A 267 -1.54 -2.85 -31.81
CA ARG A 267 -1.78 -4.25 -31.38
C ARG A 267 -0.51 -4.90 -30.83
N GLU A 268 0.64 -4.69 -31.44
CA GLU A 268 1.91 -5.24 -30.95
C GLU A 268 2.28 -4.67 -29.57
N GLN A 269 2.14 -3.36 -29.39
CA GLN A 269 2.37 -2.69 -28.10
C GLN A 269 1.43 -3.23 -27.02
N SER A 270 0.14 -3.37 -27.33
CA SER A 270 -0.86 -3.88 -26.41
C SER A 270 -0.59 -5.33 -25.99
N ASN A 271 -0.18 -6.18 -26.94
CA ASN A 271 0.26 -7.55 -26.65
C ASN A 271 1.51 -7.59 -25.76
N ASN A 272 2.47 -6.67 -25.97
CA ASN A 272 3.68 -6.58 -25.15
C ASN A 272 3.35 -6.16 -23.71
N LEU A 273 2.41 -5.25 -23.52
CA LEU A 273 1.94 -4.85 -22.20
C LEU A 273 1.22 -5.99 -21.46
N ASP A 274 0.46 -6.83 -22.17
CA ASP A 274 -0.19 -8.00 -21.55
C ASP A 274 0.84 -9.04 -21.08
N LYS A 275 1.87 -9.27 -21.89
CA LYS A 275 3.01 -10.11 -21.48
C LYS A 275 3.71 -9.53 -20.24
N MET A 276 3.89 -8.21 -20.20
CA MET A 276 4.50 -7.52 -19.06
C MET A 276 3.67 -7.69 -17.78
N LYS A 277 2.35 -7.45 -17.84
CA LYS A 277 1.44 -7.65 -16.71
C LYS A 277 1.50 -9.08 -16.18
N THR A 278 1.46 -10.05 -17.10
CA THR A 278 1.55 -11.48 -16.79
C THR A 278 2.88 -11.82 -16.09
N GLN A 279 3.99 -11.23 -16.55
CA GLN A 279 5.29 -11.42 -15.91
C GLN A 279 5.31 -10.83 -14.49
N ILE A 280 4.76 -9.63 -14.29
CA ILE A 280 4.71 -9.00 -12.96
C ILE A 280 3.84 -9.82 -12.00
N LEU A 281 2.66 -10.28 -12.44
CA LEU A 281 1.76 -11.11 -11.64
C LEU A 281 2.37 -12.47 -11.26
N THR A 282 3.04 -13.14 -12.20
CA THR A 282 3.71 -14.42 -11.90
C THR A 282 4.89 -14.26 -10.94
N ASN A 283 5.63 -13.15 -11.04
CA ASN A 283 6.68 -12.81 -10.07
C ASN A 283 6.11 -12.45 -8.69
N SER A 284 5.02 -11.68 -8.64
CA SER A 284 4.28 -11.37 -7.41
C SER A 284 3.77 -12.66 -6.73
N SER A 285 3.15 -13.56 -7.49
CA SER A 285 2.70 -14.87 -7.02
C SER A 285 3.84 -15.69 -6.41
N ALA A 286 5.01 -15.71 -7.06
CA ALA A 286 6.19 -16.38 -6.53
C ALA A 286 6.62 -15.81 -5.17
N CYS A 287 6.59 -14.49 -4.99
CA CYS A 287 6.90 -13.85 -3.70
C CYS A 287 5.88 -14.23 -2.63
N LYS A 288 4.59 -14.16 -2.96
CA LYS A 288 3.50 -14.51 -2.04
C LYS A 288 3.58 -15.96 -1.56
N LEU A 289 3.90 -16.90 -2.44
CA LEU A 289 4.18 -18.29 -2.04
C LEU A 289 5.35 -18.39 -1.05
N LYS A 290 6.44 -17.64 -1.28
CA LYS A 290 7.60 -17.60 -0.36
C LYS A 290 7.26 -16.98 0.99
N LEU A 291 6.30 -16.06 1.01
CA LEU A 291 5.81 -15.38 2.21
C LEU A 291 4.64 -16.11 2.90
N GLY A 292 4.19 -17.26 2.36
CA GLY A 292 3.10 -18.04 2.93
C GLY A 292 1.68 -17.57 2.56
N ASP A 293 1.54 -16.54 1.71
CA ASP A 293 0.26 -16.06 1.21
C ASP A 293 -0.20 -16.85 -0.02
N ALA A 294 -0.61 -18.10 0.20
CA ALA A 294 -1.05 -18.98 -0.87
C ALA A 294 -2.34 -18.49 -1.56
N LYS A 295 -3.25 -17.82 -0.83
CA LYS A 295 -4.49 -17.27 -1.40
C LYS A 295 -4.20 -16.11 -2.33
N GLY A 296 -3.38 -15.16 -1.91
CA GLY A 296 -2.98 -14.06 -2.77
C GLY A 296 -2.13 -14.49 -3.95
N ALA A 297 -1.33 -15.56 -3.80
CA ALA A 297 -0.56 -16.13 -4.91
C ALA A 297 -1.48 -16.77 -5.96
N LEU A 298 -2.54 -17.47 -5.53
CA LEU A 298 -3.56 -18.03 -6.41
C LEU A 298 -4.27 -16.93 -7.20
N LEU A 299 -4.71 -15.86 -6.51
CA LEU A 299 -5.39 -14.73 -7.17
C LEU A 299 -4.52 -14.10 -8.27
N ASP A 300 -3.22 -13.88 -8.00
CA ASP A 300 -2.31 -13.35 -9.03
C ASP A 300 -2.22 -14.28 -10.25
N THR A 301 -2.23 -15.59 -10.04
CA THR A 301 -2.19 -16.55 -11.15
C THR A 301 -3.48 -16.57 -11.96
N GLU A 302 -4.63 -16.39 -11.31
CA GLU A 302 -5.92 -16.26 -12.01
C GLU A 302 -5.94 -15.02 -12.91
N PHE A 303 -5.51 -13.86 -12.39
CA PHE A 303 -5.37 -12.65 -13.21
C PHE A 303 -4.35 -12.81 -14.33
N ALA A 304 -3.24 -13.52 -14.10
CA ALA A 304 -2.22 -13.77 -15.12
C ALA A 304 -2.71 -14.70 -16.25
N LEU A 305 -3.83 -15.42 -16.04
CA LEU A 305 -4.41 -16.35 -17.01
C LEU A 305 -5.66 -15.80 -17.71
N GLN A 306 -6.17 -14.62 -17.33
CA GLN A 306 -7.43 -14.06 -17.86
C GLN A 306 -7.37 -13.71 -19.35
N ASN A 307 -6.23 -13.25 -19.88
CA ASN A 307 -6.11 -12.73 -21.25
C ASN A 307 -5.70 -13.80 -22.29
N GLY A 308 -5.68 -15.07 -21.92
CA GLY A 308 -5.43 -16.17 -22.84
C GLY A 308 -3.94 -16.46 -23.14
N GLU A 309 -3.75 -17.66 -23.70
CA GLU A 309 -2.53 -18.46 -23.79
C GLU A 309 -2.04 -19.02 -22.45
N GLY A 310 -1.91 -20.35 -22.41
CA GLY A 310 -1.42 -21.07 -21.24
C GLY A 310 -0.06 -20.55 -20.82
N ASN A 311 -0.03 -19.70 -19.79
CA ASN A 311 1.22 -19.25 -19.22
C ASN A 311 1.74 -20.33 -18.28
N VAL A 312 2.78 -21.05 -18.73
CA VAL A 312 3.36 -22.18 -18.00
C VAL A 312 3.78 -21.78 -16.59
N LYS A 313 4.38 -20.59 -16.43
CA LYS A 313 4.77 -20.08 -15.11
C LYS A 313 3.56 -19.80 -14.23
N ALA A 314 2.50 -19.19 -14.75
CA ALA A 314 1.28 -18.96 -13.99
C ALA A 314 0.62 -20.27 -13.56
N LEU A 315 0.46 -21.24 -14.47
CA LEU A 315 -0.10 -22.57 -14.18
C LEU A 315 0.74 -23.34 -13.16
N PHE A 316 2.06 -23.25 -13.27
CA PHE A 316 2.97 -23.86 -12.31
C PHE A 316 2.83 -23.23 -10.92
N ARG A 317 2.81 -21.90 -10.82
CA ARG A 317 2.58 -21.19 -9.56
C ARG A 317 1.18 -21.45 -8.99
N GLN A 318 0.17 -21.57 -9.85
CA GLN A 318 -1.20 -21.90 -9.48
C GLN A 318 -1.26 -23.29 -8.83
N GLY A 319 -0.60 -24.28 -9.44
CA GLY A 319 -0.47 -25.61 -8.86
C GLY A 319 0.22 -25.60 -7.50
N GLN A 320 1.29 -24.80 -7.33
CA GLN A 320 1.97 -24.62 -6.04
C GLN A 320 1.06 -23.96 -5.00
N ALA A 321 0.27 -22.96 -5.38
CA ALA A 321 -0.69 -22.29 -4.50
C ALA A 321 -1.78 -23.26 -4.04
N TYR A 322 -2.37 -24.04 -4.94
CA TYR A 322 -3.34 -25.07 -4.59
C TYR A 322 -2.76 -26.15 -3.67
N MET A 323 -1.51 -26.57 -3.89
CA MET A 323 -0.82 -27.49 -2.98
C MET A 323 -0.71 -26.93 -1.56
N ALA A 324 -0.35 -25.64 -1.43
CA ALA A 324 -0.26 -24.95 -0.15
C ALA A 324 -1.64 -24.78 0.52
N LEU A 325 -2.71 -24.61 -0.28
CA LEU A 325 -4.10 -24.57 0.19
C LEU A 325 -4.72 -25.96 0.43
N SER A 326 -3.95 -27.03 0.25
CA SER A 326 -4.40 -28.43 0.36
C SER A 326 -5.46 -28.86 -0.67
N ASP A 327 -5.67 -28.10 -1.73
CA ASP A 327 -6.49 -28.50 -2.88
C ASP A 327 -5.64 -29.28 -3.91
N VAL A 328 -5.36 -30.53 -3.58
CA VAL A 328 -4.42 -31.36 -4.35
C VAL A 328 -4.98 -31.72 -5.75
N GLU A 329 -6.30 -31.76 -5.91
CA GLU A 329 -6.94 -32.07 -7.19
C GLU A 329 -6.81 -30.89 -8.16
N ALA A 330 -7.11 -29.67 -7.71
CA ALA A 330 -6.89 -28.46 -8.50
C ALA A 330 -5.40 -28.26 -8.83
N ALA A 331 -4.50 -28.60 -7.89
CA ALA A 331 -3.06 -28.59 -8.14
C ALA A 331 -2.66 -29.54 -9.28
N CYS A 332 -3.15 -30.79 -9.27
CA CYS A 332 -2.87 -31.75 -10.33
C CYS A 332 -3.35 -31.26 -11.69
N THR A 333 -4.55 -30.67 -11.76
CA THR A 333 -5.11 -30.08 -12.98
C THR A 333 -4.21 -28.96 -13.51
N SER A 334 -3.73 -28.09 -12.62
CA SER A 334 -2.85 -26.96 -13.00
C SER A 334 -1.50 -27.43 -13.52
N PHE A 335 -0.86 -28.40 -12.84
CA PHE A 335 0.41 -28.97 -13.30
C PHE A 335 0.28 -29.78 -14.60
N ALA A 336 -0.85 -30.48 -14.80
CA ALA A 336 -1.10 -31.20 -16.04
C ALA A 336 -1.17 -30.23 -17.23
N LYS A 337 -1.95 -29.15 -17.11
CA LYS A 337 -2.01 -28.08 -18.12
C LYS A 337 -0.65 -27.45 -18.38
N ALA A 338 0.15 -27.24 -17.34
CA ALA A 338 1.51 -26.71 -17.50
C ALA A 338 2.43 -27.67 -18.29
N LEU A 339 2.30 -28.98 -18.08
CA LEU A 339 3.05 -30.01 -18.84
C LEU A 339 2.53 -30.24 -20.26
N GLU A 340 1.27 -29.95 -20.55
CA GLU A 340 0.76 -29.96 -21.92
C GLU A 340 1.50 -28.93 -22.79
N LEU A 341 1.90 -27.82 -22.18
CA LEU A 341 2.59 -26.70 -22.84
C LEU A 341 4.11 -26.87 -22.82
N GLU A 342 4.69 -27.34 -21.71
CA GLU A 342 6.11 -27.66 -21.58
C GLU A 342 6.34 -29.09 -21.08
N PRO A 343 6.24 -30.11 -21.96
CA PRO A 343 6.30 -31.52 -21.57
C PRO A 343 7.64 -31.97 -21.02
N ASN A 344 8.70 -31.16 -21.16
CA ASN A 344 10.06 -31.51 -20.78
C ASN A 344 10.55 -30.82 -19.50
N ASP A 345 9.75 -29.95 -18.88
CA ASP A 345 10.16 -29.26 -17.66
C ASP A 345 10.26 -30.24 -16.47
N GLY A 346 11.48 -30.40 -15.94
CA GLY A 346 11.76 -31.29 -14.82
C GLY A 346 11.24 -30.77 -13.47
N GLY A 347 11.05 -29.47 -13.31
CA GLY A 347 10.42 -28.87 -12.14
C GLY A 347 8.94 -29.22 -12.04
N ILE A 348 8.20 -29.00 -13.13
CA ILE A 348 6.76 -29.28 -13.20
C ILE A 348 6.50 -30.78 -13.05
N LYS A 349 7.30 -31.65 -13.71
CA LYS A 349 7.19 -33.11 -13.55
C LYS A 349 7.32 -33.57 -12.11
N ARG A 350 8.27 -33.00 -11.36
CA ARG A 350 8.50 -33.35 -9.94
C ARG A 350 7.31 -32.96 -9.08
N GLU A 351 6.86 -31.71 -9.17
CA GLU A 351 5.70 -31.22 -8.40
C GLU A 351 4.41 -31.98 -8.74
N PHE A 352 4.20 -32.29 -10.03
CA PHE A 352 3.06 -33.09 -10.46
C PHE A 352 3.08 -34.51 -9.88
N ALA A 353 4.25 -35.16 -9.86
CA ALA A 353 4.42 -36.48 -9.25
C ALA A 353 4.13 -36.45 -7.73
N ILE A 354 4.58 -35.40 -7.04
CA ILE A 354 4.29 -35.18 -5.61
C ILE A 354 2.78 -35.05 -5.39
N ALA A 355 2.10 -34.22 -6.18
CA ALA A 355 0.65 -34.02 -6.08
C ALA A 355 -0.13 -35.33 -6.34
N LYS A 356 0.22 -36.07 -7.41
CA LYS A 356 -0.38 -37.38 -7.72
C LYS A 356 -0.19 -38.40 -6.60
N LYS A 357 1.00 -38.46 -6.01
CA LYS A 357 1.29 -39.34 -4.87
C LYS A 357 0.37 -39.01 -3.69
N LYS A 358 0.21 -37.72 -3.36
CA LYS A 358 -0.65 -37.26 -2.26
C LYS A 358 -2.13 -37.63 -2.48
N ILE A 359 -2.63 -37.58 -3.72
CA ILE A 359 -3.99 -38.08 -4.07
C ILE A 359 -4.08 -39.59 -3.83
N SER A 360 -3.10 -40.36 -4.30
CA SER A 360 -3.12 -41.83 -4.16
C SER A 360 -3.12 -42.27 -2.69
N GLU A 361 -2.32 -41.61 -1.85
CA GLU A 361 -2.26 -41.88 -0.41
C GLU A 361 -3.56 -41.51 0.30
N ARG A 362 -4.20 -40.40 -0.09
CA ARG A 362 -5.51 -40.00 0.44
C ARG A 362 -6.58 -41.04 0.13
N ARG A 363 -6.68 -41.46 -1.14
CA ARG A 363 -7.65 -42.48 -1.58
C ARG A 363 -7.41 -43.82 -0.87
N GLU A 364 -6.16 -44.19 -0.64
CA GLU A 364 -5.84 -45.41 0.10
C GLU A 364 -6.28 -45.33 1.57
N LYS A 365 -6.07 -44.18 2.23
CA LYS A 365 -6.55 -43.93 3.60
C LYS A 365 -8.07 -43.97 3.68
N GLU A 366 -8.77 -43.31 2.75
CA GLU A 366 -10.23 -43.33 2.66
C GLU A 366 -10.74 -44.76 2.47
N ARG A 367 -10.17 -45.53 1.54
CA ARG A 367 -10.51 -46.94 1.32
C ARG A 367 -10.32 -47.79 2.59
N LYS A 368 -9.21 -47.60 3.30
CA LYS A 368 -8.93 -48.31 4.57
C LYS A 368 -9.92 -47.92 5.66
N ALA A 369 -10.33 -46.65 5.73
CA ALA A 369 -11.33 -46.18 6.69
C ALA A 369 -12.72 -46.77 6.38
N PHE A 370 -13.16 -46.74 5.12
CA PHE A 370 -14.42 -47.36 4.71
C PHE A 370 -14.45 -48.86 4.99
N ALA A 371 -13.36 -49.59 4.71
CA ALA A 371 -13.27 -51.02 4.98
C ALA A 371 -13.45 -51.36 6.47
N LYS A 372 -13.05 -50.47 7.39
CA LYS A 372 -13.23 -50.64 8.84
C LYS A 372 -14.64 -50.31 9.35
N ILE A 373 -15.46 -49.60 8.56
CA ILE A 373 -16.84 -49.27 8.94
C ILE A 373 -17.79 -50.46 8.68
N PHE A 374 -17.41 -51.36 7.77
CA PHE A 374 -18.18 -52.55 7.40
C PHE A 374 -17.62 -53.87 7.96
N GLN A 375 -16.63 -53.78 8.87
CA GLN A 375 -16.16 -54.87 9.73
C GLN A 375 -16.64 -54.60 11.15
#